data_AF-A0A5N8HDF3-F1
#
_entry.id   AF-A0A5N8HDF3-F1
#
_cell.length_a   1.000
_cell.length_b   1.000
_cell.length_c   1.000
_cell.angle_alpha   90.00
_cell.angle_beta   90.00
_cell.angle_gamma   90.00
#
_symmetry.space_group_name_H-M   'P 1'
#
loop_
_entity.id
_entity.type
_entity.pdbx_description
1 polymer ?
#
loop_
_entity_poly.entity_id
_entity_poly.type
_entity_poly.pdbx_seq_one_letter_code
_entity_poly.pdbx_strand_id
1 'polypeptide(L)'
;MSSVDILVPDLPESVADATVATWHKKPGDAVVRDEVLVEIETDKVVLEVPASADGILDAVLEDEGTTVTSRQILGRLREGNSAGKETSAKSEEKASTPAQRQQASLEEQNNDALSPAIRRLLAEHNLDASAIKGTGVGGRLTREDVEKHLAKAPAKESAPAAADPAAQPALAARSEKRVPMTRLRKRVAERLLEAKNSTAMLTTFNEVNMKPIMDLRKQYGEAFEKRHGIRLGFMSFYVKAVVEALKRYPEV
;
A
#
# COMPACT_ATOMS: atom_id res chain seq x y z
N MET A 1 30.09 4.79 16.03
CA MET A 1 29.22 3.67 15.63
C MET A 1 28.99 3.83 14.14
N SER A 2 29.41 2.86 13.33
CA SER A 2 29.27 2.91 11.88
C SER A 2 27.82 2.66 11.51
N SER A 3 27.20 3.62 10.81
CA SER A 3 25.91 3.44 10.16
C SER A 3 26.15 3.21 8.68
N VAL A 4 25.53 2.18 8.13
CA VAL A 4 25.58 1.81 6.71
C VAL A 4 24.28 2.26 6.06
N ASP A 5 24.39 3.00 4.97
CA ASP A 5 23.22 3.41 4.20
C ASP A 5 22.69 2.23 3.38
N ILE A 6 21.38 1.99 3.45
CA ILE A 6 20.69 1.01 2.61
C ILE A 6 20.31 1.74 1.32
N LEU A 7 20.90 1.34 0.21
CA LEU A 7 20.72 2.00 -1.09
C LEU A 7 19.80 1.19 -2.00
N VAL A 8 19.06 1.89 -2.85
CA VAL A 8 18.37 1.26 -3.99
C VAL A 8 19.41 0.65 -4.93
N PRO A 9 19.26 -0.62 -5.35
CA PRO A 9 20.18 -1.27 -6.26
C PRO A 9 20.21 -0.57 -7.63
N ASP A 10 21.22 -0.91 -8.43
CA ASP A 10 21.29 -0.42 -9.80
C ASP A 10 20.07 -0.94 -10.59
N LEU A 11 19.22 -0.01 -11.05
CA LEU A 11 18.04 -0.33 -11.83
C LEU A 11 18.45 -0.70 -13.26
N PRO A 12 17.75 -1.63 -13.94
CA PRO A 12 18.01 -1.91 -15.35
C PRO A 12 17.91 -0.63 -16.18
N GLU A 13 18.79 -0.44 -17.17
CA GLU A 13 18.90 0.79 -17.98
C GLU A 13 17.55 1.30 -18.54
N SER A 14 16.60 0.39 -18.77
CA SER A 14 15.25 0.72 -19.25
C SER A 14 14.26 1.22 -18.18
N VAL A 15 14.68 1.43 -16.93
CA VAL A 15 13.83 1.83 -15.79
C VAL A 15 14.49 2.96 -15.00
N ALA A 16 13.85 4.13 -14.98
CA ALA A 16 14.39 5.33 -14.33
C ALA A 16 14.09 5.40 -12.82
N ASP A 17 12.96 4.82 -12.40
CA ASP A 17 12.43 4.89 -11.04
C ASP A 17 11.85 3.55 -10.60
N ALA A 18 11.76 3.37 -9.29
CA ALA A 18 11.17 2.20 -8.67
C ALA A 18 10.30 2.61 -7.47
N THR A 19 9.37 1.78 -7.02
CA THR A 19 8.54 2.07 -5.84
C THR A 19 8.80 1.07 -4.74
N VAL A 20 8.95 1.56 -3.51
CA VAL A 20 9.04 0.73 -2.31
C VAL A 20 7.73 -0.05 -2.16
N ALA A 21 7.76 -1.38 -2.28
CA ALA A 21 6.58 -2.22 -2.26
C ALA A 21 6.21 -2.65 -0.84
N THR A 22 7.11 -3.34 -0.15
CA THR A 22 6.86 -3.83 1.21
C THR A 22 8.16 -3.88 1.99
N TRP A 23 8.12 -3.35 3.21
CA TRP A 23 9.19 -3.48 4.18
C TRP A 23 8.97 -4.75 5.00
N HIS A 24 9.96 -5.64 4.99
CA HIS A 24 9.94 -6.88 5.78
C HIS A 24 10.46 -6.67 7.21
N LYS A 25 11.15 -5.55 7.46
CA LYS A 25 11.76 -5.20 8.74
C LYS A 25 11.32 -3.82 9.18
N LYS A 26 11.08 -3.66 10.49
CA LYS A 26 10.75 -2.39 11.12
C LYS A 26 11.99 -1.76 11.76
N PRO A 27 12.02 -0.43 11.94
CA PRO A 27 13.06 0.21 12.73
C PRO A 27 13.16 -0.44 14.13
N GLY A 28 14.36 -0.85 14.52
CA GLY A 28 14.64 -1.57 15.75
C GLY A 28 14.78 -3.09 15.59
N ASP A 29 14.39 -3.67 14.44
CA ASP A 29 14.54 -5.10 14.20
C ASP A 29 16.00 -5.46 13.92
N ALA A 30 16.41 -6.62 14.45
CA ALA A 30 17.69 -7.23 14.11
C ALA A 30 17.64 -7.79 12.68
N VAL A 31 18.69 -7.53 11.93
CA VAL A 31 18.87 -7.99 10.55
C VAL A 31 20.20 -8.69 10.40
N VAL A 32 20.19 -9.77 9.63
CA VAL A 32 21.38 -10.54 9.27
C VAL A 32 21.83 -10.12 7.88
N ARG A 33 23.13 -10.16 7.62
CA ARG A 33 23.68 -9.95 6.28
C ARG A 33 22.99 -10.88 5.26
N ASP A 34 22.73 -10.34 4.08
CA ASP A 34 22.03 -10.99 2.96
C ASP A 34 20.53 -11.29 3.22
N GLU A 35 19.97 -10.85 4.35
CA GLU A 35 18.53 -10.93 4.61
C GLU A 35 17.77 -9.84 3.82
N VAL A 36 16.60 -10.17 3.27
CA VAL A 36 15.78 -9.23 2.49
C VAL A 36 15.15 -8.20 3.42
N LEU A 37 15.49 -6.92 3.23
CA LEU A 37 14.98 -5.81 4.04
C LEU A 37 13.69 -5.23 3.46
N VAL A 38 13.69 -5.01 2.15
CA VAL A 38 12.65 -4.31 1.43
C VAL A 38 12.54 -4.84 0.01
N GLU A 39 11.31 -4.99 -0.45
CA GLU A 39 10.99 -5.26 -1.85
C GLU A 39 10.72 -3.95 -2.56
N ILE A 40 11.31 -3.79 -3.73
CA ILE A 40 11.08 -2.64 -4.60
C ILE A 40 10.47 -3.15 -5.89
N GLU A 41 9.39 -2.54 -6.31
CA GLU A 41 8.68 -2.88 -7.52
C GLU A 41 8.98 -1.87 -8.63
N THR A 42 9.33 -2.39 -9.80
CA THR A 42 9.36 -1.64 -11.05
C THR A 42 8.22 -2.09 -11.96
N ASP A 43 8.01 -1.40 -13.07
CA ASP A 43 6.98 -1.74 -14.06
C ASP A 43 7.19 -3.13 -14.72
N LYS A 44 8.36 -3.75 -14.55
CA LYS A 44 8.71 -5.02 -15.22
C LYS A 44 9.07 -6.15 -14.26
N VAL A 45 9.72 -5.83 -13.14
CA VAL A 45 10.29 -6.83 -12.21
C VAL A 45 10.21 -6.30 -10.77
N VAL A 46 10.01 -7.20 -9.82
CA VAL A 46 10.19 -6.92 -8.39
C VAL A 46 11.63 -7.27 -8.01
N LEU A 47 12.35 -6.34 -7.41
CA LEU A 47 13.71 -6.51 -6.93
C LEU A 47 13.73 -6.51 -5.41
N GLU A 48 14.53 -7.40 -4.83
CA GLU A 48 14.76 -7.48 -3.40
C GLU A 48 16.04 -6.72 -3.04
N VAL A 49 16.02 -5.94 -1.97
CA VAL A 49 17.21 -5.28 -1.44
C VAL A 49 17.69 -6.02 -0.19
N PRO A 50 18.81 -6.77 -0.29
CA PRO A 50 19.38 -7.48 0.84
C PRO A 50 20.16 -6.54 1.79
N ALA A 51 20.27 -6.95 3.05
CA ALA A 51 21.09 -6.27 4.05
C ALA A 51 22.59 -6.41 3.75
N SER A 52 23.32 -5.30 3.77
CA SER A 52 24.77 -5.30 3.49
C SER A 52 25.63 -5.81 4.66
N ALA A 53 25.09 -5.81 5.89
CA ALA A 53 25.80 -6.21 7.10
C ALA A 53 24.83 -6.71 8.18
N ASP A 54 25.36 -7.35 9.22
CA ASP A 54 24.61 -7.71 10.43
C ASP A 54 24.40 -6.47 11.31
N GLY A 55 23.18 -6.26 11.80
CA GLY A 55 22.89 -5.06 12.57
C GLY A 55 21.44 -4.91 13.01
N ILE A 56 21.10 -3.66 13.33
CA ILE A 56 19.74 -3.24 13.67
C ILE A 56 19.31 -2.16 12.68
N LEU A 57 18.10 -2.28 12.11
CA LEU A 57 17.54 -1.25 11.25
C LEU A 57 17.29 0.02 12.09
N ASP A 58 18.03 1.10 11.84
CA ASP A 58 17.98 2.30 12.69
C ASP A 58 16.78 3.17 12.32
N ALA A 59 16.63 3.48 11.03
CA ALA A 59 15.55 4.29 10.51
C ALA A 59 15.22 3.92 9.06
N VAL A 60 13.92 3.93 8.75
CA VAL A 60 13.38 3.91 7.39
C VAL A 60 13.19 5.37 6.97
N LEU A 61 13.80 5.77 5.85
CA LEU A 61 13.70 7.12 5.30
C LEU A 61 12.62 7.21 4.21
N GLU A 62 12.39 6.10 3.49
CA GLU A 62 11.41 6.01 2.42
C GLU A 62 10.34 4.97 2.76
N ASP A 63 9.12 5.44 3.00
CA ASP A 63 7.97 4.61 3.34
C ASP A 63 7.47 3.77 2.15
N GLU A 64 6.66 2.74 2.45
CA GLU A 64 5.97 1.94 1.45
C GLU A 64 5.10 2.82 0.52
N GLY A 65 5.25 2.61 -0.79
CA GLY A 65 4.54 3.36 -1.82
C GLY A 65 5.31 4.58 -2.36
N THR A 66 6.43 4.96 -1.75
CA THR A 66 7.25 6.07 -2.26
C THR A 66 8.06 5.68 -3.49
N THR A 67 8.19 6.61 -4.43
CA THR A 67 9.03 6.47 -5.63
C THR A 67 10.47 6.86 -5.33
N VAL A 68 11.40 5.97 -5.66
CA VAL A 68 12.83 6.10 -5.40
C VAL A 68 13.63 5.92 -6.69
N THR A 69 14.79 6.56 -6.74
CA THR A 69 15.73 6.51 -7.86
C THR A 69 16.90 5.58 -7.57
N SER A 70 17.63 5.15 -8.60
CA SER A 70 18.80 4.29 -8.40
C SER A 70 19.83 4.94 -7.49
N ARG A 71 20.40 4.16 -6.56
CA ARG A 71 21.34 4.60 -5.51
C ARG A 71 20.79 5.63 -4.51
N GLN A 72 19.48 5.86 -4.47
CA GLN A 72 18.86 6.65 -3.41
C GLN A 72 18.91 5.87 -2.08
N ILE A 73 19.01 6.61 -0.97
CA ILE A 73 19.04 6.03 0.38
C ILE A 73 17.61 5.70 0.80
N LEU A 74 17.35 4.44 1.14
CA LEU A 74 16.06 3.93 1.64
C LEU A 74 15.97 3.98 3.16
N GLY A 75 17.10 3.81 3.83
CA GLY A 75 17.17 3.70 5.28
C GLY A 75 18.61 3.60 5.77
N ARG A 76 18.76 3.55 7.08
CA ARG A 76 20.06 3.40 7.74
C ARG A 76 20.10 2.13 8.58
N LEU A 77 21.16 1.38 8.39
CA LEU A 77 21.51 0.20 9.16
C LEU A 77 22.59 0.57 10.18
N ARG A 78 22.45 0.10 11.42
CA ARG A 78 23.51 0.22 12.43
C ARG A 78 24.25 -1.09 12.54
N GLU A 79 25.55 -1.09 12.21
CA GLU A 79 26.40 -2.27 12.36
C GLU A 79 26.69 -2.54 13.84
N GLY A 80 26.46 -3.78 14.27
CA GLY A 80 26.85 -4.23 15.60
C GLY A 80 25.79 -5.09 16.30
N ASN A 81 26.20 -6.30 16.66
CA ASN A 81 25.44 -7.15 17.58
C ASN A 81 25.50 -6.56 19.00
N SER A 82 24.43 -5.92 19.42
CA SER A 82 24.19 -5.66 20.84
C SER A 82 22.84 -6.23 21.24
N ALA A 83 22.85 -7.53 21.58
CA ALA A 83 21.91 -8.06 22.55
C ALA A 83 21.97 -7.19 23.81
N GLY A 84 20.92 -6.44 24.11
CA GLY A 84 20.99 -5.53 25.27
C GLY A 84 19.82 -4.60 25.48
N LYS A 85 18.65 -5.19 25.80
CA LYS A 85 17.69 -4.75 26.83
C LYS A 85 16.91 -3.44 26.63
N GLU A 86 15.60 -3.57 26.85
CA GLU A 86 14.66 -2.48 27.12
C GLU A 86 15.25 -1.46 28.08
N THR A 87 15.14 -0.17 27.71
CA THR A 87 15.25 0.92 28.67
C THR A 87 13.88 1.59 28.75
N SER A 88 13.09 1.19 29.73
CA SER A 88 11.94 1.96 30.18
C SER A 88 12.44 3.19 30.92
N ALA A 89 12.55 4.30 30.21
CA ALA A 89 12.77 5.60 30.83
C ALA A 89 11.44 6.08 31.46
N LYS A 90 11.25 5.69 32.72
CA LYS A 90 10.27 6.26 33.64
C LYS A 90 10.60 7.75 33.82
N SER A 91 9.71 8.63 33.36
CA SER A 91 9.78 10.06 33.66
C SER A 91 8.83 10.35 34.83
N GLU A 92 9.39 10.56 36.02
CA GLU A 92 8.68 11.14 37.16
C GLU A 92 8.83 12.66 37.15
N GLU A 93 7.68 13.31 37.38
CA GLU A 93 7.43 14.62 37.98
C GLU A 93 8.12 15.89 37.44
N LYS A 94 7.28 16.75 36.88
CA LYS A 94 7.38 18.20 37.11
C LYS A 94 6.03 18.73 37.58
N ALA A 95 5.97 19.11 38.85
CA ALA A 95 4.95 19.97 39.40
C ALA A 95 5.13 21.40 38.87
N SER A 96 4.02 22.04 38.52
CA SER A 96 3.95 23.50 38.41
C SER A 96 2.56 23.98 38.83
N THR A 97 2.51 24.58 40.01
CA THR A 97 1.57 25.63 40.38
C THR A 97 2.43 26.88 40.64
N PRO A 98 1.95 28.09 40.33
CA PRO A 98 1.10 28.80 41.29
C PRO A 98 -0.12 29.49 40.67
N ALA A 99 -1.12 29.68 41.54
CA ALA A 99 -2.30 30.51 41.34
C ALA A 99 -1.91 31.99 41.10
N GLN A 100 -2.70 32.76 40.33
CA GLN A 100 -3.63 33.76 40.88
C GLN A 100 -4.45 34.49 39.77
N ARG A 101 -5.76 34.26 39.82
CA ARG A 101 -6.91 35.19 39.64
C ARG A 101 -6.66 36.63 39.12
N GLN A 102 -7.33 36.97 38.01
CA GLN A 102 -8.12 38.20 37.90
C GLN A 102 -9.50 37.92 37.27
N GLN A 103 -10.55 38.24 38.03
CA GLN A 103 -11.91 38.48 37.55
C GLN A 103 -12.02 39.97 37.17
N ALA A 104 -12.69 40.26 36.06
CA ALA A 104 -13.36 41.53 35.83
C ALA A 104 -14.79 41.22 35.38
N SER A 105 -15.74 41.91 35.99
CA SER A 105 -17.19 41.69 35.89
C SER A 105 -17.86 42.67 34.94
N LEU A 106 -18.77 42.10 34.13
CA LEU A 106 -20.07 42.58 33.60
C LEU A 106 -20.15 43.85 32.73
N GLU A 107 -20.69 43.65 31.53
CA GLU A 107 -21.85 44.38 30.99
C GLU A 107 -22.52 43.55 29.86
N GLU A 108 -23.85 43.47 29.89
CA GLU A 108 -24.69 42.80 28.90
C GLU A 108 -24.73 43.60 27.59
N GLN A 109 -24.21 43.02 26.49
CA GLN A 109 -24.43 43.52 25.14
C GLN A 109 -24.56 42.34 24.16
N ASN A 110 -25.63 42.44 23.37
CA ASN A 110 -26.16 41.60 22.30
C ASN A 110 -25.26 40.57 21.59
N ASN A 111 -25.88 39.45 21.26
CA ASN A 111 -25.34 38.24 20.63
C ASN A 111 -25.11 38.39 19.11
N ASP A 112 -24.40 39.43 18.68
CA ASP A 112 -24.18 39.70 17.23
C ASP A 112 -22.71 39.55 16.79
N ALA A 113 -21.79 39.32 17.73
CA ALA A 113 -20.36 39.17 17.45
C ALA A 113 -19.94 37.71 17.19
N LEU A 114 -20.65 36.99 16.31
CA LEU A 114 -20.22 35.67 15.83
C LEU A 114 -18.94 35.78 15.01
N SER A 115 -17.91 35.00 15.35
CA SER A 115 -16.66 34.94 14.60
C SER A 115 -16.90 34.32 13.19
N PRO A 116 -16.17 34.75 12.15
CA PRO A 116 -16.39 34.27 10.77
C PRO A 116 -16.31 32.75 10.60
N ALA A 117 -15.48 32.07 11.42
CA ALA A 117 -15.35 30.62 11.40
C ALA A 117 -16.62 29.90 11.91
N ILE A 118 -17.32 30.49 12.87
CA ILE A 118 -18.54 29.92 13.45
C ILE A 118 -19.73 30.18 12.53
N ARG A 119 -19.80 31.34 11.86
CA ARG A 119 -20.83 31.62 10.84
C ARG A 119 -20.77 30.60 9.69
N ARG A 120 -19.57 30.20 9.26
CA ARG A 120 -19.39 29.13 8.26
C ARG A 120 -19.88 27.77 8.78
N LEU A 121 -19.47 27.38 9.99
CA LEU A 121 -19.89 26.10 10.60
C LEU A 121 -21.41 26.00 10.84
N LEU A 122 -22.05 27.10 11.25
CA LEU A 122 -23.51 27.15 11.43
C LEU A 122 -24.25 27.04 10.09
N ALA A 123 -23.74 27.70 9.03
CA ALA A 123 -24.32 27.63 7.69
C ALA A 123 -24.16 26.24 7.05
N GLU A 124 -23.02 25.58 7.24
CA GLU A 124 -22.78 24.22 6.73
C GLU A 124 -23.70 23.17 7.36
N HIS A 125 -24.11 23.38 8.62
CA HIS A 125 -24.96 22.45 9.35
C HIS A 125 -26.42 22.93 9.52
N ASN A 126 -26.82 24.04 8.88
CA ASN A 126 -28.14 24.67 9.01
C ASN A 126 -28.60 24.86 10.48
N LEU A 127 -27.69 25.37 11.33
CA LEU A 127 -27.94 25.58 12.75
C LEU A 127 -28.15 27.07 13.07
N ASP A 128 -29.16 27.37 13.89
CA ASP A 128 -29.42 28.73 14.35
C ASP A 128 -28.55 29.10 15.55
N ALA A 129 -27.89 30.26 15.48
CA ALA A 129 -26.98 30.76 16.52
C ALA A 129 -27.69 31.02 17.87
N SER A 130 -29.00 31.26 17.86
CA SER A 130 -29.83 31.48 19.04
C SER A 130 -30.17 30.18 19.78
N ALA A 131 -30.09 29.03 19.11
CA ALA A 131 -30.41 27.72 19.69
C ALA A 131 -29.25 27.13 20.50
N ILE A 132 -28.04 27.65 20.34
CA ILE A 132 -26.83 27.13 20.97
C ILE A 132 -26.39 28.09 22.07
N LYS A 133 -26.30 27.58 23.30
CA LYS A 133 -25.82 28.35 24.45
C LYS A 133 -24.30 28.48 24.38
N GLY A 134 -23.79 29.66 24.05
CA GLY A 134 -22.36 29.93 24.02
C GLY A 134 -21.72 29.92 25.41
N THR A 135 -20.59 29.23 25.56
CA THR A 135 -19.84 29.14 26.82
C THR A 135 -18.61 30.04 26.85
N GLY A 136 -18.34 30.79 25.79
CA GLY A 136 -17.22 31.72 25.69
C GLY A 136 -17.37 32.96 26.57
N VAL A 137 -16.24 33.63 26.82
CA VAL A 137 -16.18 34.89 27.59
C VAL A 137 -17.12 35.92 26.97
N GLY A 138 -18.08 36.43 27.76
CA GLY A 138 -19.12 37.34 27.29
C GLY A 138 -20.28 36.67 26.53
N GLY A 139 -20.54 35.37 26.74
CA GLY A 139 -21.66 34.66 26.11
C GLY A 139 -21.44 34.29 24.65
N ARG A 140 -20.20 34.37 24.15
CA ARG A 140 -19.87 34.09 22.75
C ARG A 140 -19.93 32.60 22.45
N LEU A 141 -20.44 32.25 21.28
CA LEU A 141 -20.41 30.90 20.76
C LEU A 141 -18.95 30.48 20.48
N THR A 142 -18.59 29.26 20.85
CA THR A 142 -17.29 28.66 20.51
C THR A 142 -17.46 27.46 19.57
N ARG A 143 -16.39 27.03 18.91
CA ARG A 143 -16.41 25.86 18.02
C ARG A 143 -16.86 24.60 18.77
N GLU A 144 -16.41 24.43 20.01
CA GLU A 144 -16.78 23.29 20.85
C GLU A 144 -18.27 23.27 21.19
N ASP A 145 -18.94 24.42 21.32
CA ASP A 145 -20.37 24.48 21.61
C ASP A 145 -21.21 24.01 20.40
N VAL A 146 -20.77 24.34 19.18
CA VAL A 146 -21.40 23.88 17.93
C VAL A 146 -21.23 22.39 17.76
N GLU A 147 -20.01 21.88 17.98
CA GLU A 147 -19.71 20.44 17.87
C GLU A 147 -20.44 19.63 18.95
N LYS A 148 -20.55 20.13 20.19
CA LYS A 148 -21.33 19.49 21.25
C LYS A 148 -22.83 19.48 20.93
N HIS A 149 -23.36 20.54 20.30
CA HIS A 149 -24.76 20.58 19.87
C HIS A 149 -25.02 19.59 18.70
N LEU A 150 -24.08 19.46 17.76
CA LEU A 150 -24.11 18.45 16.71
C LEU A 150 -24.04 17.03 17.26
N ALA A 151 -23.18 16.77 18.26
CA ALA A 151 -23.05 15.46 18.90
C ALA A 151 -24.26 15.08 19.77
N LYS A 152 -25.04 16.07 20.22
CA LYS A 152 -26.23 15.88 21.08
C LYS A 152 -27.54 15.96 20.30
N ALA A 153 -27.49 16.27 19.01
CA ALA A 153 -28.68 16.26 18.16
C ALA A 153 -29.15 14.81 17.96
N PRO A 154 -30.39 14.46 18.37
CA PRO A 154 -30.95 13.16 18.06
C PRO A 154 -31.06 13.04 16.54
N ALA A 155 -30.60 11.90 16.00
CA ALA A 155 -30.76 11.57 14.59
C ALA A 155 -32.22 11.79 14.20
N LYS A 156 -32.43 12.73 13.27
CA LYS A 156 -33.76 13.08 12.76
C LYS A 156 -34.33 11.83 12.10
N GLU A 157 -35.37 11.26 12.71
CA GLU A 157 -36.18 10.19 12.15
C GLU A 157 -36.71 10.61 10.77
N SER A 158 -36.20 9.95 9.73
CA SER A 158 -36.82 9.93 8.42
C SER A 158 -38.03 8.99 8.45
N ALA A 159 -39.16 9.49 7.96
CA ALA A 159 -40.44 8.77 7.78
C ALA A 159 -40.26 7.40 7.08
N PRO A 160 -41.17 6.43 7.32
CA PRO A 160 -40.95 5.03 6.95
C PRO A 160 -40.87 4.85 5.43
N ALA A 161 -39.68 4.49 4.96
CA ALA A 161 -39.46 3.97 3.62
C ALA A 161 -40.09 2.58 3.49
N ALA A 162 -40.59 2.28 2.29
CA ALA A 162 -41.24 1.03 1.92
C ALA A 162 -40.42 -0.20 2.35
N ALA A 163 -41.12 -1.27 2.73
CA ALA A 163 -40.53 -2.52 3.18
C ALA A 163 -39.50 -3.06 2.19
N ASP A 164 -38.25 -3.15 2.66
CA ASP A 164 -37.18 -3.83 1.93
C ASP A 164 -37.51 -5.32 1.75
N PRO A 165 -37.19 -5.92 0.59
CA PRO A 165 -37.36 -7.34 0.36
C PRO A 165 -36.57 -8.16 1.38
N ALA A 166 -37.19 -9.24 1.86
CA ALA A 166 -36.71 -10.11 2.92
C ALA A 166 -35.20 -10.43 2.82
N ALA A 167 -34.51 -10.22 3.94
CA ALA A 167 -33.09 -10.50 4.10
C ALA A 167 -32.77 -11.95 3.67
N GLN A 168 -31.90 -12.08 2.68
CA GLN A 168 -31.29 -13.35 2.34
C GLN A 168 -30.50 -13.85 3.56
N PRO A 169 -30.51 -15.17 3.85
CA PRO A 169 -29.80 -15.72 4.99
C PRO A 169 -28.32 -15.36 4.89
N ALA A 170 -27.81 -14.69 5.94
CA ALA A 170 -26.44 -14.22 6.01
C ALA A 170 -25.48 -15.41 5.86
N LEU A 171 -24.90 -15.53 4.66
CA LEU A 171 -23.71 -16.34 4.43
C LEU A 171 -22.67 -15.90 5.45
N ALA A 172 -22.22 -16.85 6.29
CA ALA A 172 -21.21 -16.63 7.32
C ALA A 172 -20.11 -15.69 6.82
N ALA A 173 -19.92 -14.58 7.54
CA ALA A 173 -19.14 -13.42 7.14
C ALA A 173 -17.75 -13.81 6.61
N ARG A 174 -17.63 -13.93 5.28
CA ARG A 174 -16.33 -13.90 4.61
C ARG A 174 -15.81 -12.49 4.77
N SER A 175 -14.69 -12.32 5.48
CA SER A 175 -14.06 -11.01 5.59
C SER A 175 -13.53 -10.58 4.23
N GLU A 176 -14.02 -9.46 3.73
CA GLU A 176 -13.50 -8.83 2.54
C GLU A 176 -12.40 -7.84 2.93
N LYS A 177 -11.21 -7.99 2.36
CA LYS A 177 -10.09 -7.04 2.53
C LYS A 177 -9.78 -6.42 1.18
N ARG A 178 -9.88 -5.09 1.09
CA ARG A 178 -9.44 -4.36 -0.09
C ARG A 178 -7.93 -4.20 -0.05
N VAL A 179 -7.24 -4.76 -1.05
CA VAL A 179 -5.78 -4.65 -1.22
C VAL A 179 -5.51 -3.75 -2.42
N PRO A 180 -4.68 -2.70 -2.29
CA PRO A 180 -4.31 -1.87 -3.45
C PRO A 180 -3.54 -2.70 -4.49
N MET A 181 -3.72 -2.40 -5.78
CA MET A 181 -2.94 -3.05 -6.83
C MET A 181 -1.50 -2.56 -6.82
N THR A 182 -0.56 -3.50 -6.93
CA THR A 182 0.87 -3.24 -7.14
C THR A 182 1.10 -2.55 -8.49
N ARG A 183 2.22 -1.84 -8.67
CA ARG A 183 2.54 -1.12 -9.92
C ARG A 183 2.59 -2.07 -11.12
N LEU A 184 3.28 -3.20 -11.00
CA LEU A 184 3.37 -4.24 -12.02
C LEU A 184 1.98 -4.75 -12.39
N ARG A 185 1.12 -5.02 -11.40
CA ARG A 185 -0.23 -5.51 -11.65
C ARG A 185 -1.10 -4.49 -12.37
N LYS A 186 -1.00 -3.20 -12.00
CA LYS A 186 -1.68 -2.12 -12.72
C LYS A 186 -1.21 -2.06 -14.17
N ARG A 187 0.11 -2.11 -14.41
CA ARG A 187 0.68 -2.02 -15.75
C ARG A 187 0.31 -3.22 -16.62
N VAL A 188 0.37 -4.43 -16.07
CA VAL A 188 -0.08 -5.64 -16.76
C VAL A 188 -1.56 -5.54 -17.10
N ALA A 189 -2.41 -5.08 -16.17
CA ALA A 189 -3.84 -4.92 -16.42
C ALA A 189 -4.13 -3.89 -17.53
N GLU A 190 -3.43 -2.75 -17.52
CA GLU A 190 -3.50 -1.74 -18.59
C GLU A 190 -3.15 -2.33 -19.95
N ARG A 191 -2.03 -3.06 -20.06
CA ARG A 191 -1.60 -3.69 -21.32
C ARG A 191 -2.53 -4.78 -21.81
N LEU A 192 -3.04 -5.61 -20.90
CA LEU A 192 -4.03 -6.65 -21.24
C LEU A 192 -5.35 -6.02 -21.72
N LEU A 193 -5.80 -4.95 -21.07
CA LEU A 193 -7.01 -4.23 -21.46
C LEU A 193 -6.81 -3.51 -22.81
N GLU A 194 -5.66 -2.87 -23.01
CA GLU A 194 -5.26 -2.26 -24.27
C GLU A 194 -5.30 -3.29 -25.41
N ALA A 195 -4.60 -4.42 -25.27
CA ALA A 195 -4.57 -5.48 -26.28
C ALA A 195 -5.97 -6.02 -26.59
N LYS A 196 -6.80 -6.24 -25.57
CA LYS A 196 -8.18 -6.70 -25.74
C LYS A 196 -9.04 -5.70 -26.52
N ASN A 197 -8.89 -4.40 -26.24
CA ASN A 197 -9.70 -3.37 -26.88
C ASN A 197 -9.19 -3.00 -28.27
N SER A 198 -7.88 -3.13 -28.53
CA SER A 198 -7.25 -2.74 -29.79
C SER A 198 -7.18 -3.86 -30.83
N THR A 199 -7.28 -5.14 -30.43
CA THR A 199 -7.14 -6.28 -31.35
C THR A 199 -8.40 -7.14 -31.40
N ALA A 200 -8.76 -7.59 -32.60
CA ALA A 200 -9.78 -8.61 -32.78
C ALA A 200 -9.14 -9.99 -32.50
N MET A 201 -9.37 -10.52 -31.30
CA MET A 201 -8.85 -11.84 -30.91
C MET A 201 -9.81 -12.94 -31.36
N LEU A 202 -9.33 -13.84 -32.22
CA LEU A 202 -10.06 -15.04 -32.65
C LEU A 202 -9.31 -16.27 -32.13
N THR A 203 -10.03 -17.18 -31.48
CA THR A 203 -9.45 -18.40 -30.92
C THR A 203 -9.75 -19.59 -31.82
N THR A 204 -8.71 -20.24 -32.32
CA THR A 204 -8.82 -21.49 -33.08
C THR A 204 -8.35 -22.67 -32.23
N PHE A 205 -9.10 -23.77 -32.24
CA PHE A 205 -8.72 -25.01 -31.57
C PHE A 205 -8.38 -26.07 -32.60
N ASN A 206 -7.20 -26.68 -32.47
CA ASN A 206 -6.74 -27.76 -33.34
C ASN A 206 -6.26 -28.93 -32.47
N GLU A 207 -6.61 -30.15 -32.87
CA GLU A 207 -6.12 -31.38 -32.23
C GLU A 207 -4.91 -31.92 -33.00
N VAL A 208 -3.87 -32.35 -32.25
CA VAL A 208 -2.63 -32.85 -32.84
C VAL A 208 -2.25 -34.19 -32.20
N ASN A 209 -1.93 -35.17 -33.04
CA ASN A 209 -1.46 -36.48 -32.56
C ASN A 209 -0.02 -36.39 -32.03
N MET A 210 0.14 -36.60 -30.72
CA MET A 210 1.42 -36.52 -30.02
C MET A 210 2.27 -37.80 -30.04
N LYS A 211 1.72 -38.94 -30.52
CA LYS A 211 2.40 -40.24 -30.50
C LYS A 211 3.82 -40.20 -31.12
N PRO A 212 4.06 -39.59 -32.30
CA PRO A 212 5.40 -39.56 -32.89
C PRO A 212 6.45 -38.84 -32.03
N ILE A 213 6.05 -37.75 -31.34
CA ILE A 213 6.95 -37.00 -30.45
C ILE A 213 7.27 -37.82 -29.21
N MET A 214 6.29 -38.55 -28.67
CA MET A 214 6.50 -39.44 -27.53
C MET A 214 7.47 -40.57 -27.87
N ASP A 215 7.35 -41.15 -29.06
CA ASP A 215 8.23 -42.23 -29.52
C ASP A 215 9.67 -41.72 -29.73
N LEU A 216 9.85 -40.55 -30.36
CA LEU A 216 11.16 -39.89 -30.48
C LEU A 216 11.79 -39.59 -29.11
N ARG A 217 11.00 -39.12 -28.15
CA ARG A 217 11.48 -38.84 -26.80
C ARG A 217 11.93 -40.11 -26.09
N LYS A 218 11.22 -41.23 -26.26
CA LYS A 218 11.65 -42.53 -25.72
C LYS A 218 12.98 -42.99 -26.32
N GLN A 219 13.15 -42.81 -27.63
CA GLN A 219 14.35 -43.25 -28.33
C GLN A 219 15.59 -42.44 -27.95
N TYR A 220 15.46 -41.11 -27.84
CA TYR A 220 16.62 -40.21 -27.70
C TYR A 220 16.75 -39.56 -26.32
N GLY A 221 15.77 -39.73 -25.43
CA GLY A 221 15.71 -39.04 -24.13
C GLY A 221 16.93 -39.31 -23.25
N GLU A 222 17.30 -40.58 -23.07
CA GLU A 222 18.45 -40.95 -22.22
C GLU A 222 19.79 -40.47 -22.79
N ALA A 223 19.96 -40.58 -24.10
CA ALA A 223 21.16 -40.09 -24.78
C ALA A 223 21.30 -38.57 -24.66
N PHE A 224 20.18 -37.85 -24.76
CA PHE A 224 20.13 -36.40 -24.60
C PHE A 224 20.46 -35.97 -23.16
N GLU A 225 19.86 -36.62 -22.16
CA GLU A 225 20.10 -36.31 -20.75
C GLU A 225 21.55 -36.58 -20.34
N LYS A 226 22.15 -37.67 -20.82
CA LYS A 226 23.58 -37.97 -20.61
C LYS A 226 24.51 -36.92 -21.22
N ARG A 227 24.13 -36.34 -22.36
CA ARG A 227 24.98 -35.36 -23.07
C ARG A 227 24.85 -33.95 -22.51
N HIS A 228 23.65 -33.55 -22.08
CA HIS A 228 23.35 -32.16 -21.74
C HIS A 228 23.00 -31.94 -20.25
N GLY A 229 22.87 -33.00 -19.46
CA GLY A 229 22.51 -32.91 -18.03
C GLY A 229 21.08 -32.43 -17.78
N ILE A 230 20.25 -32.37 -18.82
CA ILE A 230 18.86 -31.89 -18.76
C ILE A 230 17.93 -32.86 -19.50
N ARG A 231 16.71 -32.99 -18.97
CA ARG A 231 15.68 -33.85 -19.56
C ARG A 231 15.12 -33.22 -20.84
N LEU A 232 14.91 -34.05 -21.85
CA LEU A 232 14.22 -33.63 -23.06
C LEU A 232 12.73 -33.40 -22.78
N GLY A 233 12.29 -32.14 -22.82
CA GLY A 233 10.90 -31.74 -22.62
C GLY A 233 10.11 -31.63 -23.93
N PHE A 234 8.78 -31.65 -23.84
CA PHE A 234 7.90 -31.46 -25.01
C PHE A 234 7.96 -30.04 -25.58
N MET A 235 8.17 -29.04 -24.71
CA MET A 235 8.25 -27.63 -25.11
C MET A 235 9.29 -27.36 -26.20
N SER A 236 10.42 -28.08 -26.18
CA SER A 236 11.47 -27.93 -27.19
C SER A 236 10.97 -28.29 -28.59
N PHE A 237 10.12 -29.31 -28.72
CA PHE A 237 9.50 -29.69 -29.99
C PHE A 237 8.49 -28.64 -30.46
N TYR A 238 7.69 -28.09 -29.53
CA TYR A 238 6.73 -27.04 -29.86
C TYR A 238 7.41 -25.76 -30.32
N VAL A 239 8.45 -25.29 -29.62
CA VAL A 239 9.22 -24.11 -30.01
C VAL A 239 9.86 -24.33 -31.39
N LYS A 240 10.46 -25.49 -31.64
CA LYS A 240 11.04 -25.81 -32.95
C LYS A 240 9.97 -25.83 -34.05
N ALA A 241 8.79 -26.40 -33.79
CA ALA A 241 7.69 -26.42 -34.74
C ALA A 241 7.17 -25.00 -35.05
N VAL A 242 7.00 -24.15 -34.04
CA VAL A 242 6.59 -22.74 -34.20
C VAL A 242 7.63 -21.98 -35.03
N VAL A 243 8.92 -22.14 -34.75
CA VAL A 243 9.99 -21.47 -35.52
C VAL A 243 9.98 -21.91 -37.00
N GLU A 244 9.80 -23.19 -37.29
CA GLU A 244 9.69 -23.67 -38.68
C GLU A 244 8.39 -23.18 -39.35
N ALA A 245 7.29 -23.04 -38.60
CA ALA A 245 6.03 -22.51 -39.12
C ALA A 245 6.15 -21.02 -39.48
N LEU A 246 6.72 -20.19 -38.60
CA LEU A 246 6.94 -18.75 -38.84
C LEU A 246 7.87 -18.50 -40.05
N LYS A 247 8.86 -19.38 -40.28
CA LYS A 247 9.71 -19.30 -41.48
C LYS A 247 8.94 -19.59 -42.77
N ARG A 248 7.93 -20.47 -42.73
CA ARG A 248 7.12 -20.85 -43.90
C ARG A 248 5.98 -19.88 -44.15
N TYR A 249 5.45 -19.26 -43.10
CA TYR A 249 4.35 -18.31 -43.14
C TYR A 249 4.74 -17.02 -42.41
N PRO A 250 5.49 -16.12 -43.06
CA PRO A 250 6.02 -14.90 -42.42
C PRO A 250 4.97 -13.83 -42.07
N GLU A 251 3.74 -13.99 -42.56
CA GLU A 251 2.62 -13.07 -42.28
C GLU A 251 2.01 -13.28 -40.89
N VAL A 252 2.34 -14.39 -40.22
CA VAL A 252 1.96 -14.74 -38.85
C VAL A 252 3.04 -14.28 -37.87
#